data_AF-A0A415BKB3-F1
#
_entry.id   AF-A0A415BKB3-F1
#
_cell.length_a   1.000
_cell.length_b   1.000
_cell.length_c   1.000
_cell.angle_alpha   90.00
_cell.angle_beta   90.00
_cell.angle_gamma   90.00
#
_symmetry.space_group_name_H-M   'P 1'
#
loop_
_entity.id
_entity.type
_entity.pdbx_description
1 polymer ?
#
loop_
_entity_poly.entity_id
_entity_poly.type
_entity_poly.pdbx_seq_one_letter_code
_entity_poly.pdbx_strand_id
1 'polypeptide(L)'
;MGEKSIRLVTALVECRPDGEYVPWGIKWYDGRIFPFAEVGWHETRSWVLGKGRVCESWRVKMGDGTLRDICHHGNSWYVVHDMDDDRPDDGWSP
;
A
#
# COMPACT_ATOMS: atom_id res chain seq x y z
N MET A 1 -9.89 14.74 11.57
CA MET A 1 -8.73 13.85 11.50
C MET A 1 -9.26 12.48 11.80
N GLY A 2 -9.52 11.72 10.74
CA GLY A 2 -9.84 10.30 10.84
C GLY A 2 -8.73 9.55 11.55
N GLU A 3 -9.08 8.48 12.24
CA GLU A 3 -8.10 7.61 12.89
C GLU A 3 -7.30 6.86 11.82
N LYS A 4 -5.97 6.99 11.87
CA LYS A 4 -5.06 6.27 10.99
C LYS A 4 -4.64 4.97 11.63
N SER A 5 -4.80 3.85 10.93
CA SER A 5 -4.35 2.54 11.37
C SER A 5 -3.27 1.98 10.44
N ILE A 6 -2.22 1.40 11.03
CA ILE A 6 -1.08 0.84 10.30
C ILE A 6 -0.93 -0.60 10.76
N ARG A 7 -0.85 -1.54 9.81
CA ARG A 7 -0.69 -2.97 10.12
C ARG A 7 0.48 -3.55 9.35
N LEU A 8 1.28 -4.37 10.03
CA LEU A 8 2.30 -5.21 9.41
C LEU A 8 1.63 -6.29 8.54
N VAL A 9 2.18 -6.56 7.37
CA VAL A 9 1.64 -7.50 6.38
C VAL A 9 2.75 -8.32 5.74
N THR A 10 2.38 -9.42 5.09
CA THR A 10 3.25 -10.02 4.06
C THR A 10 2.81 -9.47 2.71
N ALA A 11 3.64 -8.65 2.06
CA ALA A 11 3.39 -8.21 0.70
C ALA A 11 3.77 -9.31 -0.29
N LEU A 12 2.96 -9.47 -1.34
CA LEU A 12 3.29 -10.27 -2.50
C LEU A 12 3.82 -9.32 -3.56
N VAL A 13 5.09 -9.50 -3.94
CA VAL A 13 5.81 -8.62 -4.86
C VAL A 13 6.18 -9.37 -6.12
N GLU A 14 6.10 -8.69 -7.25
CA GLU A 14 6.67 -9.12 -8.52
C GLU A 14 7.98 -8.36 -8.74
N CYS A 15 9.03 -9.08 -9.14
CA CYS A 15 10.27 -8.46 -9.59
C CYS A 15 10.18 -8.22 -11.10
N ARG A 16 10.17 -6.96 -11.51
CA ARG A 16 10.14 -6.56 -12.92
C ARG A 16 11.51 -6.76 -13.57
N PRO A 17 11.59 -6.84 -14.92
CA PRO A 17 12.85 -7.02 -15.63
C PRO A 17 13.90 -5.91 -15.39
N ASP A 18 13.46 -4.72 -14.97
CA ASP A 18 14.32 -3.60 -14.57
C ASP A 18 14.86 -3.70 -13.14
N GLY A 19 14.44 -4.73 -12.38
CA GLY A 19 14.81 -4.95 -10.99
C GLY A 19 13.92 -4.24 -9.97
N GLU A 20 12.86 -3.54 -10.40
CA GLU A 20 11.89 -2.95 -9.48
C GLU A 20 11.01 -4.04 -8.86
N TYR A 21 10.81 -4.00 -7.54
CA TYR A 21 9.83 -4.83 -6.84
C TYR A 21 8.51 -4.08 -6.75
N VAL A 22 7.45 -4.62 -7.35
CA VAL A 22 6.12 -4.01 -7.34
C VAL A 22 5.14 -4.90 -6.59
N PRO A 23 4.48 -4.39 -5.55
CA PRO A 23 3.53 -5.18 -4.79
C PRO A 23 2.23 -5.34 -5.60
N TRP A 24 1.71 -6.56 -5.70
CA TRP A 24 0.44 -6.86 -6.39
C TRP A 24 -0.64 -7.39 -5.44
N GLY A 25 -0.29 -7.69 -4.19
CA GLY A 25 -1.25 -8.10 -3.18
C GLY A 25 -0.66 -8.20 -1.78
N ILE A 26 -1.51 -8.49 -0.81
CA ILE A 26 -1.13 -8.77 0.56
C ILE A 26 -1.65 -10.13 1.01
N LYS A 27 -0.90 -10.77 1.90
CA LYS A 27 -1.33 -11.94 2.65
C LYS A 27 -1.52 -11.57 4.13
N TRP A 28 -2.69 -11.89 4.66
CA TRP A 28 -3.04 -11.66 6.05
C TRP A 28 -2.55 -12.79 6.96
N TYR A 29 -2.62 -12.55 8.28
CA TYR A 29 -2.14 -13.50 9.29
C TYR A 29 -2.87 -14.86 9.25
N ASP A 30 -4.13 -14.86 8.84
CA ASP A 30 -4.95 -16.07 8.64
C ASP A 30 -4.59 -16.84 7.35
N GLY A 31 -3.63 -16.32 6.58
CA GLY A 31 -3.16 -16.90 5.33
C GLY A 31 -3.95 -16.45 4.09
N ARG A 32 -5.03 -15.67 4.24
CA ARG A 32 -5.84 -15.19 3.13
C ARG A 32 -5.06 -14.18 2.29
N ILE A 33 -5.15 -14.33 0.98
CA ILE A 33 -4.54 -13.44 0.00
C ILE A 33 -5.60 -12.44 -0.49
N PHE A 34 -5.22 -11.17 -0.51
CA PHE A 34 -5.99 -10.07 -1.06
C PHE A 34 -5.17 -9.46 -2.20
N PRO A 35 -5.46 -9.82 -3.46
CA PRO A 35 -4.84 -9.15 -4.59
C PRO A 35 -5.33 -7.69 -4.66
N PHE A 36 -4.47 -6.81 -5.16
CA PHE A 36 -4.86 -5.46 -5.52
C PHE A 36 -5.62 -5.49 -6.83
N ALA A 37 -6.69 -4.71 -6.93
CA ALA A 37 -7.38 -4.48 -8.19
C ALA A 37 -6.51 -3.63 -9.12
N GLU A 38 -5.76 -2.68 -8.56
CA GLU A 38 -4.90 -1.76 -9.30
C GLU A 38 -3.73 -1.30 -8.42
N VAL A 39 -2.56 -1.13 -9.02
CA VAL A 39 -1.41 -0.45 -8.42
C VAL A 39 -1.32 0.90 -9.13
N GLY A 40 -1.57 1.98 -8.39
CA GLY A 40 -1.50 3.35 -8.86
C GLY A 40 -0.07 3.87 -8.83
N TRP A 41 0.14 5.00 -8.16
CA TRP A 41 1.45 5.66 -8.12
C TRP A 41 2.40 5.07 -7.07
N HIS A 42 3.69 5.28 -7.32
CA HIS A 42 4.80 4.87 -6.47
C HIS A 42 5.60 6.11 -6.05
N GLU A 43 5.80 6.31 -4.74
CA GLU A 43 6.74 7.26 -4.17
C GLU A 43 7.91 6.53 -3.50
N THR A 44 9.13 6.80 -3.96
CA THR A 44 10.37 6.30 -3.34
C THR A 44 10.62 6.89 -1.95
N ARG A 45 9.93 7.97 -1.59
CA ARG A 45 10.08 8.67 -0.32
C ARG A 45 8.76 9.26 0.18
N SER A 46 8.14 8.57 1.13
CA SER A 46 6.84 8.88 1.70
C SER A 46 6.85 8.89 3.23
N TRP A 47 5.90 9.61 3.84
CA TRP A 47 5.70 9.72 5.29
C TRP A 47 4.36 9.13 5.74
N VAL A 48 3.80 8.21 4.95
CA VAL A 48 2.51 7.55 5.27
C VAL A 48 2.56 6.77 6.59
N LEU A 49 3.72 6.37 7.09
CA LEU A 49 3.89 5.78 8.42
C LEU A 49 3.93 6.79 9.58
N GLY A 50 3.82 8.10 9.30
CA GLY A 50 3.87 9.18 10.28
C GLY A 50 5.19 9.95 10.30
N LYS A 51 5.18 11.06 11.05
CA LYS A 51 6.31 12.00 11.18
C LYS A 51 7.50 11.35 11.90
N GLY A 52 8.38 10.71 11.16
CA GLY A 52 9.60 10.09 11.69
C GLY A 52 9.97 8.76 11.02
N ARG A 53 9.08 8.20 10.19
CA ARG A 53 9.35 6.98 9.43
C ARG A 53 9.16 7.28 7.95
N VAL A 54 10.28 7.46 7.25
CA VAL A 54 10.31 7.58 5.80
C VAL A 54 10.26 6.18 5.21
N CYS A 55 9.40 5.95 4.22
CA CYS A 55 9.31 4.69 3.52
C CYS A 55 9.11 4.86 2.02
N GLU A 56 9.29 3.78 1.29
CA GLU A 56 8.81 3.65 -0.08
C GLU A 56 7.32 3.27 -0.02
N SER A 57 6.47 3.87 -0.84
CA SER A 57 5.03 3.60 -0.81
C SER A 57 4.37 3.54 -2.17
N TRP A 58 3.38 2.65 -2.28
CA TRP A 58 2.51 2.50 -3.43
C TRP A 58 1.08 2.81 -3.03
N ARG A 59 0.39 3.61 -3.84
CA ARG A 59 -1.05 3.74 -3.74
C ARG A 59 -1.71 2.58 -4.46
N VAL A 60 -2.58 1.85 -3.78
CA VAL A 60 -3.23 0.66 -4.34
C VAL A 60 -4.73 0.72 -4.18
N LYS A 61 -5.44 0.12 -5.13
CA LYS A 61 -6.88 -0.15 -5.04
C LYS A 61 -7.07 -1.59 -4.61
N MET A 62 -7.75 -1.78 -3.48
CA MET A 62 -8.10 -3.08 -2.97
C MET A 62 -9.22 -3.71 -3.81
N GLY A 63 -9.41 -5.02 -3.71
CA GLY A 63 -10.48 -5.73 -4.43
C GLY A 63 -11.91 -5.27 -4.10
N ASP A 64 -12.10 -4.57 -2.98
CA ASP A 64 -13.38 -3.94 -2.60
C ASP A 64 -13.54 -2.50 -3.12
N GLY A 65 -12.58 -2.02 -3.91
CA GLY A 65 -12.57 -0.68 -4.50
C GLY A 65 -12.01 0.42 -3.59
N THR A 66 -11.65 0.10 -2.34
CA THR A 66 -11.05 1.08 -1.43
C THR A 66 -9.58 1.35 -1.76
N LEU A 67 -9.14 2.59 -1.55
CA LEU A 67 -7.74 2.96 -1.72
C LEU A 67 -6.97 2.76 -0.40
N ARG A 68 -5.72 2.34 -0.51
CA ARG A 68 -4.78 2.16 0.61
C ARG A 68 -3.37 2.51 0.17
N ASP A 69 -2.52 2.87 1.11
CA ASP A 69 -1.08 2.87 0.87
C ASP A 69 -0.47 1.55 1.36
N ILE A 70 0.40 0.99 0.53
CA ILE A 70 1.29 -0.11 0.89
C ILE A 70 2.67 0.48 1.00
N CYS A 71 3.36 0.23 2.10
CA CYS A 71 4.63 0.86 2.40
C CYS A 71 5.68 -0.17 2.78
N HIS A 72 6.89 0.02 2.26
CA HIS A 72 8.06 -0.79 2.59
C HIS A 72 9.06 0.04 3.40
N HIS A 73 9.31 -0.40 4.64
CA HIS A 73 10.24 0.26 5.56
C HIS A 73 11.16 -0.77 6.22
N GLY A 74 12.46 -0.65 5.97
CA GLY A 74 13.43 -1.65 6.41
C GLY A 74 13.18 -2.98 5.71
N ASN A 75 12.93 -4.04 6.48
CA ASN A 75 12.61 -5.38 5.97
C ASN A 75 11.12 -5.71 6.15
N SER A 76 10.26 -4.71 6.26
CA SER A 76 8.86 -4.87 6.66
C SER A 76 7.92 -4.12 5.74
N TRP A 77 6.78 -4.76 5.47
CA TRP A 77 5.71 -4.21 4.66
C TRP A 77 4.51 -3.88 5.54
N TYR A 78 3.86 -2.76 5.23
CA TYR A 78 2.72 -2.26 5.97
C TYR A 78 1.59 -1.92 5.01
N VAL A 79 0.36 -2.22 5.41
CA VAL A 79 -0.81 -1.53 4.86
C VAL A 79 -1.18 -0.39 5.79
N VAL A 80 -1.42 0.76 5.20
CA VAL A 80 -1.84 1.97 5.86
C VAL A 80 -3.28 2.22 5.49
N HIS A 81 -4.13 2.35 6.51
CA HIS A 81 -5.51 2.75 6.38
C HIS A 81 -5.69 4.11 7.04
N ASP A 82 -5.99 5.13 6.23
CA ASP A 82 -6.15 6.51 6.66
C ASP A 82 -7.53 6.99 6.22
N MET A 83 -8.50 7.06 7.14
CA MET A 83 -9.90 7.32 6.79
C MET A 83 -10.13 8.63 6.03
N ASP A 84 -9.25 9.63 6.19
CA ASP A 84 -9.37 10.90 5.47
C ASP A 84 -8.93 10.76 4.00
N ASP A 85 -8.00 9.85 3.74
CA ASP A 85 -7.33 9.64 2.44
C ASP A 85 -7.89 8.42 1.67
N ASP A 86 -8.44 7.43 2.38
CA ASP A 86 -8.94 6.15 1.88
C ASP A 86 -10.36 6.25 1.29
N ARG A 87 -10.59 7.30 0.51
CA ARG A 87 -11.88 7.53 -0.14
C ARG A 87 -12.01 6.68 -1.40
N PRO A 88 -13.26 6.39 -1.82
CA PRO A 88 -13.51 5.84 -3.15
C PRO A 88 -12.88 6.73 -4.21
N ASP A 89 -12.40 6.08 -5.25
CA ASP A 89 -11.78 6.72 -6.41
C ASP A 89 -12.82 7.56 -7.19
N ASP A 90 -12.83 8.89 -6.96
CA ASP A 90 -13.70 9.85 -7.64
C ASP A 90 -13.25 10.15 -9.10
N GLY A 91 -12.30 9.38 -9.63
CA GLY A 91 -11.75 9.51 -10.97
C GLY A 91 -10.24 9.72 -10.93
N TRP A 92 -9.50 8.67 -11.25
CA TRP A 92 -8.05 8.75 -11.44
C TRP A 92 -7.73 9.30 -12.85
N SER A 93 -6.82 10.27 -12.94
CA SER A 93 -6.10 10.60 -14.18
C SER A 93 -4.60 10.37 -13.94
N PRO A 94 -3.92 9.63 -14.84
CA PRO A 94 -2.50 9.31 -14.72
C PRO A 94 -1.59 10.53 -14.80
#